data_AF-A0A519Q4L1-F1
#
_entry.id   AF-A0A519Q4L1-F1
#
_cell.length_a   1.000
_cell.length_b   1.000
_cell.length_c   1.000
_cell.angle_alpha   90.00
_cell.angle_beta   90.00
_cell.angle_gamma   90.00
#
_symmetry.space_group_name_H-M   'P 1'
#
loop_
_entity.id
_entity.type
_entity.pdbx_description
1 polymer ?
#
loop_
_entity_poly.entity_id
_entity_poly.type
_entity_poly.pdbx_seq_one_letter_code
_entity_poly.pdbx_strand_id
1 'polypeptide(L)'
;MQGLACEIIAEAGVNHDGREDRALALVEAAARAGADVVKFQTFDPDEIAAASAPTAGYQARAGQGADQRAMLRTLALPREAFRRIRDHADACGIAFLSTPFDIGSARFLVNDLGMARVKLGSGELTNLPYLLKVARLGRPLILSTGMATLLEVEQALSVVAFAALAGTDEPPSLAAFAEALTAPEAAAILAGTIVMQCVTEYPAPPDQANLKVMDAYAAMGVRPGYSDHTPGVTVALAAAARGAVAIEKHLTLDKSAPGPDHAASLEPDEMAALIQGVRTVTAALGDGIKAPVGAERANMTAARRSLVAARPIAEGEILTEDAITARRPGNGLPPSALWSMIGTPAARAYAADEAIES
;
A
#
# COMPACT_ATOMS: atom_id res chain seq x y z
N MET A 1 -10.25 -13.45 -6.29
CA MET A 1 -9.41 -12.26 -6.52
C MET A 1 -7.97 -12.74 -6.53
N GLN A 2 -7.31 -12.78 -7.69
CA GLN A 2 -5.85 -12.81 -7.70
C GLN A 2 -5.42 -11.49 -7.06
N GLY A 3 -4.76 -11.57 -5.89
CA GLY A 3 -4.36 -10.39 -5.14
C GLY A 3 -3.51 -9.49 -6.04
N LEU A 4 -4.00 -8.29 -6.34
CA LEU A 4 -3.18 -7.28 -7.01
C LEU A 4 -1.94 -7.08 -6.14
N ALA A 5 -0.76 -7.32 -6.71
CA ALA A 5 0.49 -7.08 -6.01
C ALA A 5 0.53 -5.63 -5.52
N CYS A 6 0.89 -5.43 -4.25
CA CYS A 6 1.08 -4.09 -3.69
C CYS A 6 2.25 -3.41 -4.41
N GLU A 7 1.98 -2.36 -5.17
CA GLU A 7 3.00 -1.65 -5.92
C GLU A 7 3.91 -0.83 -5.00
N ILE A 8 5.22 -0.81 -5.25
CA ILE A 8 6.20 -0.03 -4.50
C ILE A 8 6.70 1.13 -5.35
N ILE A 9 6.46 2.34 -4.86
CA ILE A 9 6.89 3.60 -5.46
C ILE A 9 8.08 4.13 -4.63
N ALA A 10 9.28 4.05 -5.21
CA ALA A 10 10.47 4.69 -4.66
C ALA A 10 10.44 6.19 -5.01
N GLU A 11 10.10 7.02 -4.04
CA GLU A 11 10.03 8.48 -4.20
C GLU A 11 11.44 9.07 -4.12
N ALA A 12 12.05 9.31 -5.28
CA ALA A 12 13.25 10.13 -5.37
C ALA A 12 12.94 11.60 -5.04
N GLY A 13 11.72 12.05 -5.32
CA GLY A 13 11.24 13.39 -4.97
C GLY A 13 12.19 14.46 -5.49
N VAL A 14 12.77 15.23 -4.55
CA VAL A 14 13.80 16.25 -4.80
C VAL A 14 15.19 15.87 -4.26
N ASN A 15 15.42 14.62 -3.82
CA ASN A 15 16.71 14.13 -3.29
C ASN A 15 17.85 14.08 -4.33
N HIS A 16 17.56 14.49 -5.57
CA HIS A 16 18.56 14.75 -6.59
C HIS A 16 19.23 16.12 -6.42
N ASP A 17 18.75 16.99 -5.53
CA ASP A 17 19.37 18.27 -5.17
C ASP A 17 19.60 19.20 -6.37
N GLY A 18 18.65 19.24 -7.30
CA GLY A 18 18.79 20.00 -8.56
C GLY A 18 19.85 19.46 -9.53
N ARG A 19 20.39 18.26 -9.28
CA ARG A 19 21.42 17.63 -10.12
C ARG A 19 20.90 16.41 -10.88
N GLU A 20 21.00 16.47 -12.20
CA GLU A 20 20.52 15.40 -13.06
C GLU A 20 21.29 14.08 -12.88
N ASP A 21 22.62 14.13 -12.70
CA ASP A 21 23.42 12.93 -12.49
C ASP A 21 23.02 12.16 -11.22
N ARG A 22 22.63 12.89 -10.16
CA ARG A 22 22.04 12.28 -8.95
C ARG A 22 20.66 11.69 -9.22
N ALA A 23 19.82 12.34 -10.03
CA ALA A 23 18.53 11.80 -10.41
C ALA A 23 18.67 10.46 -11.15
N LEU A 24 19.62 10.35 -12.09
CA LEU A 24 19.92 9.09 -12.79
C LEU A 24 20.44 8.00 -11.82
N ALA A 25 21.30 8.37 -10.85
CA ALA A 25 21.77 7.44 -9.84
C ALA A 25 20.63 6.95 -8.90
N LEU A 26 19.64 7.80 -8.60
CA LEU A 26 18.44 7.41 -7.85
C LEU A 26 17.56 6.43 -8.64
N VAL A 27 17.43 6.59 -9.95
CA VAL A 27 16.75 5.60 -10.82
C VAL A 27 17.43 4.24 -10.71
N GLU A 28 18.76 4.20 -10.84
CA GLU A 28 19.50 2.94 -10.72
C GLU A 28 19.36 2.31 -9.33
N ALA A 29 19.37 3.12 -8.28
CA ALA A 29 19.19 2.66 -6.92
C ALA A 29 17.79 2.05 -6.72
N ALA A 30 16.73 2.70 -7.22
CA ALA A 30 15.36 2.19 -7.17
C ALA A 30 15.23 0.87 -7.95
N ALA A 31 15.78 0.81 -9.16
CA ALA A 31 15.76 -0.39 -9.99
C ALA A 31 16.53 -1.56 -9.34
N ARG A 32 17.74 -1.30 -8.81
CA ARG A 32 18.53 -2.32 -8.09
C ARG A 32 17.82 -2.83 -6.84
N ALA A 33 17.09 -1.96 -6.13
CA ALA A 33 16.30 -2.36 -4.97
C ALA A 33 15.07 -3.21 -5.35
N GLY A 34 14.65 -3.19 -6.62
CA GLY A 34 13.49 -3.92 -7.13
C GLY A 34 12.17 -3.18 -6.99
N ALA A 35 12.20 -1.83 -6.93
CA ALA A 35 10.99 -1.02 -6.90
C ALA A 35 10.22 -1.16 -8.23
N ASP A 36 8.89 -1.06 -8.19
CA ASP A 36 8.08 -1.13 -9.41
C ASP A 36 8.12 0.21 -10.16
N VAL A 37 8.19 1.31 -9.41
CA VAL A 37 8.14 2.68 -9.92
C VAL A 37 9.19 3.54 -9.21
N VAL A 38 9.90 4.38 -9.96
CA VAL A 38 10.65 5.52 -9.42
C VAL A 38 9.86 6.79 -9.67
N LYS A 39 9.65 7.59 -8.61
CA LYS A 39 8.87 8.82 -8.67
C LYS A 39 9.71 10.06 -8.38
N PHE A 40 9.47 11.12 -9.16
CA PHE A 40 10.06 12.45 -9.00
C PHE A 40 9.00 13.52 -8.78
N GLN A 41 9.44 14.77 -8.64
CA GLN A 41 8.58 15.95 -8.57
C GLN A 41 8.90 16.92 -9.71
N THR A 42 7.89 17.38 -10.44
CA THR A 42 8.04 18.32 -11.56
C THR A 42 7.22 19.57 -11.31
N PHE A 43 7.87 20.73 -11.32
CA PHE A 43 7.24 21.99 -10.99
C PHE A 43 7.94 23.18 -11.63
N ASP A 44 7.17 24.24 -11.88
CA ASP A 44 7.69 25.59 -12.06
C ASP A 44 7.71 26.32 -10.70
N PRO A 45 8.88 26.67 -10.15
CA PRO A 45 8.99 27.35 -8.85
C PRO A 45 8.17 28.64 -8.75
N ASP A 46 7.98 29.36 -9.86
CA ASP A 46 7.29 30.65 -9.86
C ASP A 46 5.76 30.51 -9.86
N GLU A 47 5.24 29.36 -10.30
CA GLU A 47 3.81 29.04 -10.30
C GLU A 47 3.34 28.47 -8.95
N ILE A 48 4.22 27.82 -8.17
CA ILE A 48 3.81 27.02 -7.01
C ILE A 48 3.91 27.74 -5.67
N ALA A 49 4.87 28.65 -5.50
CA ALA A 49 5.10 29.33 -4.21
C ALA A 49 4.99 30.83 -4.40
N ALA A 50 4.16 31.52 -3.62
CA ALA A 50 4.15 32.99 -3.56
C ALA A 50 5.50 33.50 -3.06
N ALA A 51 5.89 34.72 -3.44
CA ALA A 51 7.16 35.31 -3.01
C ALA A 51 7.28 35.46 -1.47
N SER A 52 6.15 35.46 -0.76
CA SER A 52 6.08 35.53 0.70
C SER A 52 5.88 34.17 1.37
N ALA A 53 5.86 33.06 0.61
CA ALA A 53 5.57 31.74 1.17
C ALA A 53 6.74 31.25 2.04
N PRO A 54 6.50 30.95 3.32
CA PRO A 54 7.53 30.38 4.17
C PRO A 54 7.75 28.90 3.83
N THR A 55 8.97 28.41 4.05
CA THR A 55 9.22 26.96 4.09
C THR A 55 8.41 26.29 5.21
N ALA A 56 7.99 25.04 5.00
CA ALA A 56 7.34 24.26 6.04
C ALA A 56 8.27 24.03 7.25
N GLY A 57 7.69 23.76 8.43
CA GLY A 57 8.47 23.59 9.66
C GLY A 57 9.57 22.52 9.57
N TYR A 58 9.32 21.41 8.88
CA TYR A 58 10.32 20.35 8.67
C TYR A 58 11.44 20.80 7.73
N GLN A 59 11.12 21.57 6.68
CA GLN A 59 12.10 22.10 5.73
C GLN A 59 13.02 23.12 6.40
N ALA A 60 12.46 23.98 7.26
CA ALA A 60 13.23 24.91 8.07
C ALA A 60 14.18 24.18 9.03
N ARG A 61 13.72 23.09 9.69
CA ARG A 61 14.57 22.23 10.53
C ARG A 61 15.66 21.52 9.72
N ALA A 62 15.40 21.21 8.45
CA ALA A 62 16.35 20.67 7.49
C ALA A 62 17.27 21.73 6.84
N GLY A 63 17.24 22.99 7.34
CA GLY A 63 18.15 24.05 6.94
C GLY A 63 17.80 24.75 5.62
N GLN A 64 16.58 24.62 5.10
CA GLN A 64 16.20 25.11 3.76
C GLN A 64 15.92 26.62 3.66
N GLY A 65 16.46 27.44 4.56
CA GLY A 65 16.16 28.88 4.61
C GLY A 65 14.69 29.15 4.92
N ALA A 66 14.28 30.42 4.85
CA ALA A 66 12.89 30.82 5.13
C ALA A 66 12.02 31.03 3.87
N ASP A 67 12.65 31.16 2.70
CA ASP A 67 11.98 31.43 1.42
C ASP A 67 11.79 30.12 0.64
N GLN A 68 10.52 29.70 0.53
CA GLN A 68 10.17 28.47 -0.16
C GLN A 68 10.47 28.52 -1.65
N ARG A 69 10.26 29.67 -2.31
CA ARG A 69 10.50 29.82 -3.75
C ARG A 69 11.98 29.73 -4.07
N ALA A 70 12.82 30.36 -3.24
CA ALA A 70 14.28 30.27 -3.38
C ALA A 70 14.78 28.83 -3.28
N MET A 71 14.28 28.06 -2.30
CA MET A 71 14.58 26.63 -2.17
C MET A 71 14.12 25.83 -3.40
N LEU A 72 12.88 26.04 -3.86
CA LEU A 72 12.35 25.29 -5.01
C LEU A 72 13.15 25.56 -6.29
N ARG A 73 13.65 26.78 -6.49
CA ARG A 73 14.51 27.12 -7.63
C ARG A 73 15.84 26.36 -7.65
N THR A 74 16.41 26.02 -6.50
CA THR A 74 17.65 25.22 -6.45
C THR A 74 17.40 23.74 -6.73
N LEU A 75 16.16 23.28 -6.50
CA LEU A 75 15.77 21.88 -6.69
C LEU A 75 15.18 21.61 -8.07
N ALA A 76 14.66 22.62 -8.77
CA ALA A 76 14.03 22.46 -10.07
C ALA A 76 15.00 21.93 -11.15
N LEU A 77 14.59 20.86 -11.83
CA LEU A 77 15.28 20.34 -13.01
C LEU A 77 14.58 20.82 -14.30
N PRO A 78 15.32 21.05 -15.40
CA PRO A 78 14.72 21.40 -16.68
C PRO A 78 13.94 20.21 -17.28
N ARG A 79 12.92 20.49 -18.09
CA ARG A 79 12.09 19.46 -18.75
C ARG A 79 12.89 18.42 -19.55
N GLU A 80 14.00 18.84 -20.18
CA GLU A 80 14.87 17.90 -20.90
C GLU A 80 15.56 16.89 -19.98
N ALA A 81 15.84 17.24 -18.72
CA ALA A 81 16.35 16.29 -17.75
C ALA A 81 15.30 15.20 -17.45
N PHE A 82 14.02 15.57 -17.31
CA PHE A 82 12.95 14.59 -17.10
C PHE A 82 12.76 13.62 -18.28
N ARG A 83 12.99 14.05 -19.53
CA ARG A 83 13.04 13.13 -20.69
C ARG A 83 14.14 12.09 -20.50
N ARG A 84 15.36 12.52 -20.18
CA ARG A 84 16.50 11.63 -19.96
C ARG A 84 16.33 10.71 -18.76
N ILE A 85 15.76 11.21 -17.67
CA ILE A 85 15.43 10.41 -16.48
C ILE A 85 14.42 9.32 -16.83
N ARG A 86 13.36 9.65 -17.57
CA ARG A 86 12.36 8.68 -18.04
C ARG A 86 12.99 7.63 -18.97
N ASP A 87 13.80 8.05 -19.93
CA ASP A 87 14.45 7.11 -20.87
C ASP A 87 15.44 6.19 -20.13
N HIS A 88 16.12 6.70 -19.09
CA HIS A 88 16.99 5.91 -18.24
C HIS A 88 16.20 4.92 -17.35
N ALA A 89 15.06 5.33 -16.82
CA ALA A 89 14.16 4.44 -16.07
C ALA A 89 13.68 3.27 -16.94
N ASP A 90 13.28 3.56 -18.18
CA ASP A 90 12.91 2.53 -19.16
C ASP A 90 14.08 1.58 -19.45
N ALA A 91 15.31 2.12 -19.61
CA ALA A 91 16.51 1.31 -19.82
C ALA A 91 16.87 0.43 -18.60
N CYS A 92 16.55 0.89 -17.38
CA CYS A 92 16.70 0.12 -16.15
C CYS A 92 15.54 -0.86 -15.89
N GLY A 93 14.47 -0.83 -16.69
CA GLY A 93 13.29 -1.70 -16.53
C GLY A 93 12.39 -1.33 -15.34
N ILE A 94 12.41 -0.07 -14.90
CA ILE A 94 11.55 0.45 -13.82
C ILE A 94 10.60 1.52 -14.38
N ALA A 95 9.35 1.54 -13.91
CA ALA A 95 8.39 2.54 -14.37
C ALA A 95 8.75 3.94 -13.87
N PHE A 96 8.61 4.95 -14.73
CA PHE A 96 8.75 6.35 -14.36
C PHE A 96 7.41 6.97 -13.95
N LEU A 97 7.42 7.74 -12.86
CA LEU A 97 6.32 8.58 -12.41
C LEU A 97 6.84 9.95 -11.97
N SER A 98 6.02 10.99 -12.06
CA SER A 98 6.33 12.26 -11.42
C SER A 98 5.06 12.95 -10.92
N THR A 99 5.17 13.66 -9.80
CA THR A 99 4.10 14.51 -9.26
C THR A 99 4.22 15.91 -9.87
N PRO A 100 3.28 16.36 -10.72
CA PRO A 100 3.21 17.74 -11.13
C PRO A 100 2.64 18.61 -10.01
N PHE A 101 3.18 19.82 -9.84
CA PHE A 101 2.62 20.84 -8.92
C PHE A 101 2.02 22.04 -9.65
N ASP A 102 2.11 22.07 -10.99
CA ASP A 102 1.47 23.06 -11.84
C ASP A 102 0.90 22.39 -13.09
N ILE A 103 0.02 23.10 -13.82
CA ILE A 103 -0.66 22.54 -15.00
C ILE A 103 0.26 22.41 -16.22
N GLY A 104 1.30 23.24 -16.33
CA GLY A 104 2.29 23.15 -17.39
C GLY A 104 3.09 21.85 -17.25
N SER A 105 3.54 21.55 -16.04
CA SER A 105 4.20 20.30 -15.67
C SER A 105 3.30 19.09 -15.88
N ALA A 106 2.02 19.16 -15.45
CA ALA A 106 1.09 18.05 -15.66
C ALA A 106 0.88 17.73 -17.15
N ARG A 107 0.70 18.75 -18.00
CA ARG A 107 0.57 18.57 -19.45
C ARG A 107 1.84 18.00 -20.08
N PHE A 108 3.01 18.50 -19.68
CA PHE A 108 4.29 17.97 -20.14
C PHE A 108 4.43 16.47 -19.81
N LEU A 109 4.19 16.09 -18.55
CA LEU A 109 4.29 14.69 -18.13
C LEU A 109 3.30 13.78 -18.89
N VAL A 110 2.04 14.20 -19.04
CA VAL A 110 1.01 13.36 -19.67
C VAL A 110 1.12 13.32 -21.19
N ASN A 111 1.29 14.47 -21.85
CA ASN A 111 1.23 14.59 -23.30
C ASN A 111 2.58 14.35 -23.96
N ASP A 112 3.67 14.82 -23.33
CA ASP A 112 5.01 14.78 -23.95
C ASP A 112 5.82 13.56 -23.48
N LEU A 113 5.68 13.15 -22.21
CA LEU A 113 6.34 11.94 -21.68
C LEU A 113 5.44 10.70 -21.68
N GLY A 114 4.16 10.83 -22.03
CA GLY A 114 3.23 9.70 -22.11
C GLY A 114 2.91 9.08 -20.75
N MET A 115 3.01 9.82 -19.65
CA MET A 115 2.79 9.31 -18.30
C MET A 115 1.36 8.75 -18.15
N ALA A 116 1.26 7.46 -17.80
CA ALA A 116 0.00 6.71 -17.84
C ALA A 116 -0.98 7.05 -16.71
N ARG A 117 -0.50 7.63 -15.60
CA ARG A 117 -1.27 7.99 -14.41
C ARG A 117 -0.62 9.18 -13.71
N VAL A 118 -1.38 9.95 -12.93
CA VAL A 118 -0.87 11.14 -12.26
C VAL A 118 -0.98 11.01 -10.74
N LYS A 119 0.12 11.28 -10.04
CA LYS A 119 0.14 11.42 -8.58
C LYS A 119 -0.04 12.89 -8.22
N LEU A 120 -0.95 13.20 -7.30
CA LEU A 120 -1.06 14.53 -6.68
C LEU A 120 -0.68 14.46 -5.19
N GLY A 121 0.20 15.36 -4.76
CA GLY A 121 0.66 15.46 -3.38
C GLY A 121 -0.43 15.97 -2.43
N SER A 122 -0.24 15.74 -1.13
CA SER A 122 -1.21 16.12 -0.08
C SER A 122 -1.52 17.62 -0.06
N GLY A 123 -0.54 18.47 -0.41
CA GLY A 123 -0.72 19.93 -0.49
C GLY A 123 -1.75 20.37 -1.54
N GLU A 124 -2.03 19.52 -2.54
CA GLU A 124 -2.91 19.88 -3.66
C GLU A 124 -4.30 19.24 -3.58
N LEU A 125 -4.58 18.43 -2.55
CA LEU A 125 -5.85 17.72 -2.45
C LEU A 125 -7.05 18.68 -2.42
N THR A 126 -6.94 19.76 -1.65
CA THR A 126 -7.99 20.79 -1.50
C THR A 126 -7.95 21.87 -2.58
N ASN A 127 -6.94 21.83 -3.46
CA ASN A 127 -6.83 22.71 -4.62
C ASN A 127 -7.73 22.21 -5.76
N LEU A 128 -9.05 22.20 -5.52
CA LEU A 128 -10.06 21.65 -6.44
C LEU A 128 -9.95 22.19 -7.88
N PRO A 129 -9.66 23.48 -8.12
CA PRO A 129 -9.46 23.98 -9.48
C PRO A 129 -8.26 23.35 -10.19
N TYR A 130 -7.16 23.10 -9.48
CA TYR A 130 -6.00 22.41 -10.04
C TYR A 130 -6.29 20.93 -10.27
N LEU A 131 -6.88 20.25 -9.28
CA LEU A 131 -7.31 18.86 -9.37
C LEU A 131 -8.21 18.63 -10.58
N LEU A 132 -9.20 19.50 -10.82
CA LEU A 132 -10.07 19.41 -11.98
C LEU A 132 -9.30 19.49 -13.31
N LYS A 133 -8.34 20.43 -13.43
CA LYS A 133 -7.52 20.57 -14.63
C LYS A 133 -6.67 19.32 -14.89
N VAL A 134 -6.13 18.71 -13.83
CA VAL A 134 -5.32 17.48 -13.93
C VAL A 134 -6.21 16.28 -14.25
N ALA A 135 -7.35 16.13 -13.58
CA ALA A 135 -8.31 15.05 -13.82
C ALA A 135 -8.83 15.05 -15.27
N ARG A 136 -9.05 16.24 -15.85
CA ARG A 136 -9.43 16.41 -17.27
C ARG A 136 -8.33 16.02 -18.28
N LEU A 137 -7.11 15.69 -17.84
CA LEU A 137 -6.11 15.05 -18.71
C LEU A 137 -6.45 13.56 -18.98
N GLY A 138 -7.48 13.02 -18.32
CA GLY A 138 -8.02 11.69 -18.64
C GLY A 138 -7.13 10.53 -18.20
N ARG A 139 -6.26 10.76 -17.21
CA ARG A 139 -5.37 9.73 -16.65
C ARG A 139 -5.84 9.33 -15.25
N PRO A 140 -5.74 8.03 -14.88
CA PRO A 140 -5.99 7.58 -13.51
C PRO A 140 -5.17 8.38 -12.49
N LEU A 141 -5.76 8.59 -11.31
CA LEU A 141 -5.17 9.44 -10.27
C LEU A 141 -4.74 8.64 -9.04
N ILE A 142 -3.64 9.09 -8.44
CA ILE A 142 -3.18 8.70 -7.11
C ILE A 142 -3.16 9.95 -6.23
N LEU A 143 -4.03 10.03 -5.23
CA LEU A 143 -4.22 11.21 -4.39
C LEU A 143 -3.66 10.96 -2.99
N SER A 144 -2.72 11.78 -2.51
CA SER A 144 -2.31 11.74 -1.09
C SER A 144 -3.20 12.64 -0.26
N THR A 145 -3.43 12.24 0.99
CA THR A 145 -4.44 12.86 1.87
C THR A 145 -3.88 13.41 3.17
N GLY A 146 -2.56 13.65 3.24
CA GLY A 146 -1.97 14.29 4.42
C GLY A 146 -2.60 15.65 4.68
N MET A 147 -2.81 16.00 5.95
CA MET A 147 -3.47 17.24 6.40
C MET A 147 -4.98 17.32 6.11
N ALA A 148 -5.56 16.32 5.44
CA ALA A 148 -6.97 16.36 5.04
C ALA A 148 -7.90 15.64 6.02
N THR A 149 -9.14 16.14 6.08
CA THR A 149 -10.30 15.47 6.67
C THR A 149 -10.95 14.52 5.66
N LEU A 150 -11.81 13.62 6.13
CA LEU A 150 -12.58 12.75 5.23
C LEU A 150 -13.50 13.53 4.29
N LEU A 151 -14.03 14.67 4.75
CA LEU A 151 -14.84 15.57 3.92
C LEU A 151 -14.04 16.15 2.75
N GLU A 152 -12.79 16.57 2.99
CA GLU A 152 -11.92 17.10 1.94
C GLU A 152 -11.50 15.99 0.95
N VAL A 153 -11.33 14.76 1.42
CA VAL A 153 -11.13 13.60 0.54
C VAL A 153 -12.35 13.37 -0.35
N GLU A 154 -13.55 13.38 0.22
CA GLU A 154 -14.81 13.23 -0.53
C GLU A 154 -14.99 14.36 -1.57
N GLN A 155 -14.68 15.60 -1.19
CA GLN A 155 -14.67 16.74 -2.11
C GLN A 155 -13.71 16.53 -3.28
N ALA A 156 -12.48 16.06 -3.02
CA ALA A 156 -11.54 15.74 -4.09
C ALA A 156 -12.09 14.64 -5.02
N LEU A 157 -12.66 13.56 -4.48
CA LEU A 157 -13.25 12.49 -5.28
C LEU A 157 -14.46 12.95 -6.11
N SER A 158 -15.26 13.87 -5.58
CA SER A 158 -16.37 14.47 -6.32
C SER A 158 -15.90 15.27 -7.55
N VAL A 159 -14.74 15.94 -7.45
CA VAL A 159 -14.08 16.58 -8.61
C VAL A 159 -13.62 15.54 -9.63
N VAL A 160 -13.07 14.40 -9.18
CA VAL A 160 -12.65 13.31 -10.08
C VAL A 160 -13.85 12.74 -10.84
N ALA A 161 -14.97 12.49 -10.16
CA ALA A 161 -16.20 12.03 -10.78
C ALA A 161 -16.72 13.07 -11.79
N PHE A 162 -16.80 14.35 -11.40
CA PHE A 162 -17.23 15.42 -12.30
C PHE A 162 -16.33 15.54 -13.54
N ALA A 163 -15.00 15.47 -13.38
CA ALA A 163 -14.06 15.57 -14.49
C ALA A 163 -14.25 14.47 -15.54
N ALA A 164 -14.72 13.30 -15.12
CA ALA A 164 -14.96 12.15 -16.00
C ALA A 164 -16.36 12.14 -16.62
N LEU A 165 -17.36 12.71 -15.95
CA LEU A 165 -18.77 12.66 -16.37
C LEU A 165 -19.23 13.91 -17.12
N ALA A 166 -18.81 15.09 -16.67
CA ALA A 166 -19.31 16.35 -17.19
C ALA A 166 -18.64 16.74 -18.52
N GLY A 167 -19.43 17.34 -19.41
CA GLY A 167 -18.91 17.96 -20.63
C GLY A 167 -17.92 19.10 -20.33
N THR A 168 -17.10 19.45 -21.32
CA THR A 168 -16.13 20.55 -21.16
C THR A 168 -16.77 21.91 -20.91
N ASP A 169 -18.00 22.09 -21.38
CA ASP A 169 -18.76 23.34 -21.33
C ASP A 169 -19.60 23.49 -20.04
N GLU A 170 -19.66 22.46 -19.21
CA GLU A 170 -20.38 22.51 -17.94
C GLU A 170 -19.56 23.29 -16.89
N PRO A 171 -20.16 24.31 -16.23
CA PRO A 171 -19.45 25.13 -15.26
C PRO A 171 -19.18 24.34 -13.96
N PRO A 172 -17.92 24.28 -13.49
CA PRO A 172 -17.61 23.60 -12.23
C PRO A 172 -18.19 24.37 -11.04
N SER A 173 -18.83 23.64 -10.13
CA SER A 173 -19.30 24.17 -8.85
C SER A 173 -19.33 23.05 -7.80
N LEU A 174 -19.32 23.40 -6.51
CA LEU A 174 -19.43 22.41 -5.44
C LEU A 174 -20.72 21.58 -5.54
N ALA A 175 -21.83 22.20 -5.99
CA ALA A 175 -23.09 21.50 -6.23
C ALA A 175 -22.97 20.48 -7.37
N ALA A 176 -22.36 20.88 -8.49
CA ALA A 176 -22.14 19.99 -9.63
C ALA A 176 -21.18 18.83 -9.30
N PHE A 177 -20.17 19.07 -8.45
CA PHE A 177 -19.29 18.00 -7.98
C PHE A 177 -20.04 17.00 -7.11
N ALA A 178 -20.84 17.48 -6.14
CA ALA A 178 -21.66 16.62 -5.30
C ALA A 178 -22.68 15.80 -6.11
N GLU A 179 -23.31 16.40 -7.12
CA GLU A 179 -24.20 15.70 -8.05
C GLU A 179 -23.45 14.58 -8.78
N ALA A 180 -22.29 14.90 -9.38
CA ALA A 180 -21.46 13.92 -10.08
C ALA A 180 -21.00 12.76 -9.18
N LEU A 181 -20.73 13.01 -7.89
CA LEU A 181 -20.35 11.96 -6.94
C LEU A 181 -21.48 10.94 -6.70
N THR A 182 -22.73 11.38 -6.80
CA THR A 182 -23.92 10.53 -6.58
C THR A 182 -24.42 9.84 -7.84
N ALA A 183 -23.82 10.12 -9.00
CA ALA A 183 -24.15 9.48 -10.26
C ALA A 183 -23.82 7.97 -10.20
N PRO A 184 -24.65 7.08 -10.80
CA PRO A 184 -24.41 5.64 -10.82
C PRO A 184 -23.03 5.24 -11.37
N GLU A 185 -22.52 5.99 -12.35
CA GLU A 185 -21.23 5.78 -13.00
C GLU A 185 -20.03 6.16 -12.13
N ALA A 186 -20.23 7.01 -11.11
CA ALA A 186 -19.17 7.51 -10.25
C ALA A 186 -18.43 6.36 -9.54
N ALA A 187 -19.16 5.33 -9.10
CA ALA A 187 -18.56 4.18 -8.41
C ALA A 187 -17.48 3.49 -9.27
N ALA A 188 -17.71 3.33 -10.58
CA ALA A 188 -16.73 2.73 -11.49
C ALA A 188 -15.52 3.62 -11.71
N ILE A 189 -15.72 4.95 -11.79
CA ILE A 189 -14.65 5.94 -11.90
C ILE A 189 -13.76 5.92 -10.65
N LEU A 190 -14.38 5.95 -9.46
CA LEU A 190 -13.69 5.99 -8.18
C LEU A 190 -12.94 4.69 -7.86
N ALA A 191 -13.45 3.53 -8.30
CA ALA A 191 -12.74 2.25 -8.19
C ALA A 191 -11.38 2.25 -8.92
N GLY A 192 -11.18 3.14 -9.89
CA GLY A 192 -9.91 3.36 -10.58
C GLY A 192 -8.93 4.30 -9.86
N THR A 193 -9.36 4.98 -8.79
CA THR A 193 -8.56 5.98 -8.06
C THR A 193 -7.87 5.35 -6.86
N ILE A 194 -6.58 5.64 -6.69
CA ILE A 194 -5.83 5.26 -5.49
C ILE A 194 -5.81 6.45 -4.52
N VAL A 195 -6.23 6.23 -3.28
CA VAL A 195 -6.18 7.24 -2.21
C VAL A 195 -5.17 6.80 -1.16
N MET A 196 -4.14 7.62 -0.95
CA MET A 196 -2.97 7.32 -0.15
C MET A 196 -3.08 7.97 1.23
N GLN A 197 -3.25 7.16 2.27
CA GLN A 197 -3.10 7.63 3.65
C GLN A 197 -1.69 8.18 3.84
N CYS A 198 -1.56 9.34 4.48
CA CYS A 198 -0.29 10.05 4.58
C CYS A 198 -0.27 10.97 5.81
N VAL A 199 0.91 11.16 6.41
CA VAL A 199 1.16 12.20 7.43
C VAL A 199 2.25 13.12 6.89
N THR A 200 1.95 14.41 6.72
CA THR A 200 2.90 15.41 6.18
C THR A 200 3.86 15.89 7.27
N GLU A 201 4.77 15.01 7.70
CA GLU A 201 5.87 15.29 8.62
C GLU A 201 7.03 14.36 8.26
N TYR A 202 8.26 14.86 8.36
CA TYR A 202 9.44 14.20 7.79
C TYR A 202 10.58 14.21 8.83
N PRO A 203 10.76 13.14 9.63
CA PRO A 203 9.97 11.90 9.64
C PRO A 203 8.68 11.99 10.46
N ALA A 204 7.64 11.27 10.02
CA ALA A 204 6.37 11.15 10.72
C ALA A 204 6.47 10.19 11.93
N PRO A 205 5.91 10.54 13.09
CA PRO A 205 5.83 9.62 14.24
C PRO A 205 4.98 8.37 13.92
N PRO A 206 5.48 7.14 14.17
CA PRO A 206 4.74 5.91 13.86
C PRO A 206 3.35 5.79 14.52
N ASP A 207 3.20 6.31 15.73
CA ASP A 207 1.93 6.32 16.48
C ASP A 207 0.88 7.28 15.88
N GLN A 208 1.30 8.17 14.98
CA GLN A 208 0.44 9.12 14.28
C GLN A 208 0.10 8.70 12.84
N ALA A 209 0.69 7.60 12.33
CA ALA A 209 0.48 7.13 10.95
C ALA A 209 -1.00 6.83 10.62
N ASN A 210 -1.76 6.37 11.63
CA ASN A 210 -3.21 6.14 11.56
C ASN A 210 -3.67 5.26 10.37
N LEU A 211 -3.04 4.08 10.20
CA LEU A 211 -3.34 3.16 9.10
C LEU A 211 -4.81 2.69 9.02
N LYS A 212 -5.58 2.81 10.10
CA LYS A 212 -7.01 2.45 10.12
C LYS A 212 -7.85 3.30 9.15
N VAL A 213 -7.38 4.50 8.77
CA VAL A 213 -8.06 5.37 7.79
C VAL A 213 -8.19 4.69 6.42
N MET A 214 -7.28 3.78 6.07
CA MET A 214 -7.35 3.02 4.82
C MET A 214 -8.65 2.20 4.70
N ASP A 215 -9.22 1.76 5.82
CA ASP A 215 -10.50 1.04 5.83
C ASP A 215 -11.65 1.97 5.40
N ALA A 216 -11.59 3.26 5.78
CA ALA A 216 -12.56 4.26 5.35
C ALA A 216 -12.45 4.53 3.85
N TYR A 217 -11.23 4.59 3.29
CA TYR A 217 -11.03 4.71 1.84
C TYR A 217 -11.61 3.51 1.08
N ALA A 218 -11.38 2.29 1.57
CA ALA A 218 -12.01 1.10 0.99
C ALA A 218 -13.53 1.18 1.04
N ALA A 219 -14.11 1.66 2.15
CA ALA A 219 -15.56 1.84 2.29
C ALA A 219 -16.14 2.92 1.36
N MET A 220 -15.34 3.91 0.93
CA MET A 220 -15.71 4.90 -0.09
C MET A 220 -15.64 4.36 -1.53
N GLY A 221 -15.24 3.08 -1.72
CA GLY A 221 -15.15 2.45 -3.03
C GLY A 221 -13.90 2.79 -3.84
N VAL A 222 -12.92 3.47 -3.23
CA VAL A 222 -11.60 3.73 -3.83
C VAL A 222 -10.58 2.68 -3.38
N ARG A 223 -9.42 2.65 -4.03
CA ARG A 223 -8.34 1.72 -3.68
C ARG A 223 -7.42 2.35 -2.62
N PRO A 224 -7.30 1.78 -1.41
CA PRO A 224 -6.44 2.35 -0.38
C PRO A 224 -4.96 2.12 -0.70
N GLY A 225 -4.12 3.13 -0.50
CA GLY A 225 -2.66 3.01 -0.49
C GLY A 225 -2.04 3.79 0.68
N TYR A 226 -0.72 3.80 0.75
CA TYR A 226 0.00 4.45 1.86
C TYR A 226 1.24 5.20 1.38
N SER A 227 1.32 6.49 1.68
CA SER A 227 2.48 7.34 1.45
C SER A 227 3.18 7.56 2.78
N ASP A 228 4.36 6.95 2.93
CA ASP A 228 4.99 6.74 4.22
C ASP A 228 6.19 7.66 4.43
N HIS A 229 6.15 8.42 5.54
CA HIS A 229 7.26 9.25 6.01
C HIS A 229 7.78 8.82 7.38
N THR A 230 7.35 7.66 7.88
CA THR A 230 7.81 7.13 9.17
C THR A 230 9.24 6.57 9.08
N PRO A 231 9.99 6.47 10.19
CA PRO A 231 11.30 5.84 10.16
C PRO A 231 11.23 4.34 9.84
N GLY A 232 12.18 3.87 9.03
CA GLY A 232 12.31 2.45 8.68
C GLY A 232 11.16 1.93 7.83
N VAL A 233 10.92 0.61 7.90
CA VAL A 233 10.01 -0.10 6.98
C VAL A 233 8.74 -0.63 7.65
N THR A 234 8.72 -0.71 8.98
CA THR A 234 7.70 -1.44 9.75
C THR A 234 6.27 -0.96 9.49
N VAL A 235 6.06 0.36 9.40
CA VAL A 235 4.72 0.92 9.21
C VAL A 235 4.22 0.65 7.79
N ALA A 236 5.08 0.77 6.77
CA ALA A 236 4.76 0.36 5.41
C ALA A 236 4.41 -1.14 5.30
N LEU A 237 5.12 -2.04 6.00
CA LEU A 237 4.77 -3.46 6.04
C LEU A 237 3.39 -3.68 6.67
N ALA A 238 3.07 -2.95 7.74
CA ALA A 238 1.74 -2.99 8.36
C ALA A 238 0.65 -2.45 7.41
N ALA A 239 0.94 -1.43 6.61
CA ALA A 239 0.03 -0.92 5.59
C ALA A 239 -0.23 -1.94 4.47
N ALA A 240 0.82 -2.64 4.00
CA ALA A 240 0.67 -3.75 3.06
C ALA A 240 -0.22 -4.86 3.63
N ALA A 241 0.01 -5.26 4.89
CA ALA A 241 -0.81 -6.25 5.58
C ALA A 241 -2.29 -5.81 5.72
N ARG A 242 -2.54 -4.49 5.75
CA ARG A 242 -3.87 -3.89 5.82
C ARG A 242 -4.52 -3.66 4.44
N GLY A 243 -3.92 -4.16 3.37
CA GLY A 243 -4.51 -4.10 2.02
C GLY A 243 -4.16 -2.85 1.22
N ALA A 244 -3.08 -2.13 1.56
CA ALA A 244 -2.55 -1.09 0.67
C ALA A 244 -2.26 -1.69 -0.73
N VAL A 245 -2.81 -1.07 -1.78
CA VAL A 245 -2.53 -1.46 -3.17
C VAL A 245 -1.26 -0.83 -3.71
N ALA A 246 -0.78 0.24 -3.06
CA ALA A 246 0.45 0.93 -3.37
C ALA A 246 1.08 1.47 -2.07
N ILE A 247 2.41 1.39 -1.99
CA ILE A 247 3.23 1.98 -0.94
C ILE A 247 4.22 2.94 -1.59
N GLU A 248 4.23 4.19 -1.13
CA GLU A 248 5.20 5.21 -1.53
C GLU A 248 6.14 5.48 -0.36
N LYS A 249 7.44 5.47 -0.61
CA LYS A 249 8.49 5.70 0.39
C LYS A 249 9.63 6.47 -0.25
N HIS A 250 10.14 7.51 0.43
CA HIS A 250 11.27 8.28 -0.09
C HIS A 250 12.55 7.44 -0.19
N LEU A 251 13.34 7.69 -1.23
CA LEU A 251 14.63 7.06 -1.52
C LEU A 251 15.73 8.12 -1.56
N THR A 252 16.84 7.87 -0.88
CA THR A 252 18.06 8.67 -0.96
C THR A 252 19.28 7.78 -1.23
N LEU A 253 20.36 8.38 -1.71
CA LEU A 253 21.67 7.73 -1.79
C LEU A 253 22.48 7.88 -0.49
N ASP A 254 22.11 8.87 0.33
CA ASP A 254 22.77 9.21 1.60
C ASP A 254 21.76 9.93 2.50
N LYS A 255 21.44 9.36 3.66
CA LYS A 255 20.54 9.98 4.65
C LYS A 255 21.14 11.19 5.37
N SER A 256 22.47 11.28 5.39
CA SER A 256 23.20 12.38 6.05
C SER A 256 23.35 13.60 5.16
N ALA A 257 23.03 13.49 3.87
CA ALA A 257 23.07 14.60 2.93
C ALA A 257 22.11 15.74 3.33
N PRO A 258 22.49 17.01 3.10
CA PRO A 258 21.63 18.14 3.38
C PRO A 258 20.50 18.20 2.34
N GLY A 259 19.28 18.47 2.78
CA GLY A 259 18.12 18.54 1.90
C GLY A 259 16.83 18.34 2.71
N PRO A 260 15.67 18.70 2.14
CA PRO A 260 14.41 18.66 2.87
C PRO A 260 13.99 17.24 3.27
N ASP A 261 14.31 16.23 2.45
CA ASP A 261 13.68 14.91 2.56
C ASP A 261 14.68 13.77 2.86
N HIS A 262 15.99 14.00 2.75
CA HIS A 262 17.02 12.95 2.90
C HIS A 262 16.92 12.18 4.23
N ALA A 263 16.75 12.89 5.35
CA ALA A 263 16.71 12.28 6.68
C ALA A 263 15.51 11.33 6.89
N ALA A 264 14.40 11.56 6.19
CA ALA A 264 13.19 10.74 6.26
C ALA A 264 13.14 9.63 5.19
N SER A 265 14.09 9.64 4.25
CA SER A 265 14.17 8.67 3.14
C SER A 265 14.74 7.33 3.59
N LEU A 266 14.64 6.30 2.76
CA LEU A 266 15.40 5.05 2.88
C LEU A 266 16.64 5.09 2.00
N GLU A 267 17.71 4.43 2.42
CA GLU A 267 18.84 4.11 1.53
C GLU A 267 18.54 2.85 0.69
N PRO A 268 19.34 2.54 -0.35
CA PRO A 268 18.99 1.49 -1.31
C PRO A 268 18.78 0.10 -0.68
N ASP A 269 19.60 -0.28 0.30
CA ASP A 269 19.48 -1.58 0.98
C ASP A 269 18.22 -1.65 1.86
N GLU A 270 17.83 -0.54 2.49
CA GLU A 270 16.60 -0.45 3.26
C GLU A 270 15.36 -0.44 2.36
N MET A 271 15.45 0.18 1.18
CA MET A 271 14.41 0.12 0.16
C MET A 271 14.24 -1.33 -0.33
N ALA A 272 15.33 -2.05 -0.59
CA ALA A 272 15.28 -3.47 -0.95
C ALA A 272 14.64 -4.31 0.16
N ALA A 273 14.98 -4.03 1.43
CA ALA A 273 14.36 -4.69 2.58
C ALA A 273 12.86 -4.40 2.70
N LEU A 274 12.42 -3.15 2.43
CA LEU A 274 11.01 -2.79 2.36
C LEU A 274 10.30 -3.61 1.29
N ILE A 275 10.83 -3.64 0.07
CA ILE A 275 10.24 -4.35 -1.07
C ILE A 275 10.13 -5.84 -0.75
N GLN A 276 11.22 -6.48 -0.32
CA GLN A 276 11.22 -7.89 0.05
C GLN A 276 10.19 -8.18 1.16
N GLY A 277 10.11 -7.29 2.16
CA GLY A 277 9.15 -7.39 3.25
C GLY A 277 7.71 -7.31 2.74
N VAL A 278 7.37 -6.34 1.88
CA VAL A 278 6.02 -6.20 1.32
C VAL A 278 5.65 -7.43 0.48
N ARG A 279 6.57 -7.92 -0.36
CA ARG A 279 6.35 -9.14 -1.16
C ARG A 279 6.11 -10.35 -0.26
N THR A 280 6.87 -10.49 0.82
CA THR A 280 6.71 -11.58 1.80
C THR A 280 5.37 -11.49 2.52
N VAL A 281 5.03 -10.31 3.04
CA VAL A 281 3.78 -10.07 3.78
C VAL A 281 2.58 -10.33 2.88
N THR A 282 2.54 -9.74 1.69
CA THR A 282 1.41 -9.89 0.76
C THR A 282 1.22 -11.34 0.31
N ALA A 283 2.31 -12.09 0.08
CA ALA A 283 2.23 -13.52 -0.20
C ALA A 283 1.72 -14.34 1.01
N ALA A 284 2.01 -13.90 2.24
CA ALA A 284 1.61 -14.60 3.47
C ALA A 284 0.15 -14.35 3.90
N LEU A 285 -0.52 -13.32 3.37
CA LEU A 285 -1.91 -12.99 3.75
C LEU A 285 -2.92 -14.10 3.39
N GLY A 286 -2.68 -14.84 2.31
CA GLY A 286 -3.56 -15.91 1.85
C GLY A 286 -4.95 -15.44 1.40
N ASP A 287 -5.93 -16.34 1.45
CA ASP A 287 -7.32 -16.11 1.02
C ASP A 287 -8.31 -15.97 2.20
N GLY A 288 -7.81 -16.01 3.43
CA GLY A 288 -8.61 -15.95 4.65
C GLY A 288 -9.35 -17.25 5.01
N ILE A 289 -9.20 -18.33 4.24
CA ILE A 289 -9.90 -19.60 4.49
C ILE A 289 -9.06 -20.50 5.40
N LYS A 290 -9.56 -20.80 6.61
CA LYS A 290 -8.87 -21.75 7.50
C LYS A 290 -9.11 -23.20 7.05
N ALA A 291 -8.08 -23.79 6.45
CA ALA A 291 -8.01 -25.21 6.14
C ALA A 291 -6.60 -25.76 6.42
N PRO A 292 -6.42 -27.09 6.47
CA PRO A 292 -5.09 -27.66 6.45
C PRO A 292 -4.36 -27.42 5.13
N VAL A 293 -3.21 -26.77 5.23
CA VAL A 293 -2.32 -26.51 4.09
C VAL A 293 -1.45 -27.72 3.78
N GLY A 294 -0.90 -27.81 2.57
CA GLY A 294 -0.08 -28.95 2.13
C GLY A 294 1.05 -29.30 3.10
N ALA A 295 1.72 -28.28 3.65
CA ALA A 295 2.84 -28.44 4.58
C ALA A 295 2.48 -29.14 5.90
N GLU A 296 1.22 -29.07 6.36
CA GLU A 296 0.80 -29.71 7.62
C GLU A 296 0.06 -31.03 7.44
N ARG A 297 -0.37 -31.38 6.21
CA ARG A 297 -1.18 -32.60 5.97
C ARG A 297 -0.47 -33.88 6.37
N ALA A 298 0.81 -34.01 6.04
CA ALA A 298 1.61 -35.17 6.43
C ALA A 298 1.72 -35.31 7.97
N ASN A 299 1.68 -34.20 8.69
CA ASN A 299 1.77 -34.18 10.15
C ASN A 299 0.45 -34.53 10.83
N MET A 300 -0.69 -34.44 10.13
CA MET A 300 -2.02 -34.67 10.71
C MET A 300 -2.14 -36.08 11.31
N THR A 301 -1.73 -37.11 10.59
CA THR A 301 -1.82 -38.50 11.09
C THR A 301 -0.97 -38.71 12.33
N ALA A 302 0.27 -38.22 12.34
CA ALA A 302 1.16 -38.39 13.48
C ALA A 302 0.76 -37.53 14.70
N ALA A 303 0.27 -36.32 14.48
CA ALA A 303 0.02 -35.35 15.54
C ALA A 303 -1.40 -35.41 16.13
N ARG A 304 -2.39 -35.82 15.34
CA ARG A 304 -3.78 -35.99 15.80
C ARG A 304 -3.95 -37.27 16.59
N ARG A 305 -5.04 -37.33 17.34
CA ARG A 305 -5.40 -38.48 18.15
C ARG A 305 -6.60 -39.18 17.54
N SER A 306 -6.71 -40.46 17.84
CA SER A 306 -7.89 -41.29 17.63
C SER A 306 -8.31 -41.90 18.96
N LEU A 307 -9.54 -42.40 19.01
CA LEU A 307 -10.02 -43.20 20.14
C LEU A 307 -9.26 -44.52 20.18
N VAL A 308 -8.75 -44.84 21.36
CA VAL A 308 -8.09 -46.10 21.68
C VAL A 308 -8.64 -46.64 22.99
N ALA A 309 -8.47 -47.94 23.23
CA ALA A 309 -8.81 -48.53 24.51
C ALA A 309 -7.81 -48.07 25.59
N ALA A 310 -8.30 -47.49 26.69
CA ALA A 310 -7.48 -47.07 27.82
C ALA A 310 -6.96 -48.26 28.65
N ARG A 311 -7.67 -49.39 28.55
CA ARG A 311 -7.41 -50.68 29.18
C ARG A 311 -7.90 -51.79 28.23
N PRO A 312 -7.60 -53.07 28.48
CA PRO A 312 -8.26 -54.14 27.75
C PRO A 312 -9.80 -54.07 27.89
N ILE A 313 -10.52 -54.34 26.80
CA ILE A 313 -11.99 -54.35 26.70
C ILE A 313 -12.42 -55.70 26.11
N ALA A 314 -13.40 -56.37 26.71
CA ALA A 314 -13.92 -57.63 26.19
C ALA A 314 -14.95 -57.43 25.06
N GLU A 315 -15.10 -58.41 24.17
CA GLU A 315 -16.18 -58.43 23.18
C GLU A 315 -17.55 -58.38 23.88
N GLY A 316 -18.43 -57.50 23.40
CA GLY A 316 -19.75 -57.25 23.99
C GLY A 316 -19.76 -56.39 25.26
N GLU A 317 -18.60 -56.02 25.82
CA GLU A 317 -18.52 -55.11 26.97
C GLU A 317 -19.10 -53.74 26.60
N ILE A 318 -19.93 -53.16 27.48
CA ILE A 318 -20.47 -51.82 27.27
C ILE A 318 -19.35 -50.80 27.45
N LEU A 319 -19.10 -50.02 26.39
CA LEU A 319 -18.05 -49.01 26.37
C LEU A 319 -18.38 -47.86 27.33
N THR A 320 -17.46 -47.57 28.24
CA THR A 320 -17.56 -46.49 29.23
C THR A 320 -16.50 -45.43 29.01
N GLU A 321 -16.65 -44.27 29.66
CA GLU A 321 -15.71 -43.14 29.54
C GLU A 321 -14.31 -43.49 30.09
N ASP A 322 -14.20 -44.39 31.07
CA ASP A 322 -12.90 -44.89 31.57
C ASP A 322 -12.26 -45.94 30.66
N ALA A 323 -13.05 -46.61 29.81
CA ALA A 323 -12.58 -47.67 28.92
C ALA A 323 -11.95 -47.13 27.63
N ILE A 324 -12.39 -45.95 27.16
CA ILE A 324 -11.91 -45.33 25.92
C ILE A 324 -11.18 -44.03 26.23
N THR A 325 -10.06 -43.79 25.56
CA THR A 325 -9.34 -42.52 25.65
C THR A 325 -8.84 -42.07 24.28
N ALA A 326 -8.32 -40.85 24.17
CA ALA A 326 -7.76 -40.30 22.93
C ALA A 326 -6.23 -40.30 22.97
N ARG A 327 -5.59 -41.08 22.09
CA ARG A 327 -4.13 -41.14 21.93
C ARG A 327 -3.73 -41.06 20.45
N ARG A 328 -2.46 -40.78 20.17
CA ARG A 328 -1.90 -40.77 18.80
C ARG A 328 -1.66 -42.21 18.33
N PRO A 329 -1.66 -42.48 17.01
CA PRO A 329 -1.89 -41.55 15.89
C PRO A 329 -3.38 -41.28 15.61
N GLY A 330 -3.66 -40.35 14.70
CA GLY A 330 -4.99 -39.88 14.31
C GLY A 330 -5.55 -40.57 13.07
N ASN A 331 -5.37 -41.90 12.95
CA ASN A 331 -5.80 -42.71 11.81
C ASN A 331 -7.02 -43.61 12.08
N GLY A 332 -7.51 -43.67 13.32
CA GLY A 332 -8.76 -44.34 13.73
C GLY A 332 -9.89 -43.33 14.02
N LEU A 333 -10.94 -43.78 14.72
CA LEU A 333 -12.08 -42.92 15.05
C LEU A 333 -11.65 -41.61 15.73
N PRO A 334 -12.17 -40.45 15.29
CA PRO A 334 -11.78 -39.18 15.89
C PRO A 334 -12.28 -39.10 17.34
N PRO A 335 -11.60 -38.38 18.24
CA PRO A 335 -12.03 -38.22 19.63
C PRO A 335 -13.46 -37.66 19.78
N SER A 336 -13.95 -36.91 18.78
CA SER A 336 -15.33 -36.42 18.74
C SER A 336 -16.38 -37.54 18.66
N ALA A 337 -16.01 -38.76 18.29
CA ALA A 337 -16.90 -39.92 18.28
C ALA A 337 -17.11 -40.53 19.69
N LEU A 338 -16.40 -40.06 20.73
CA LEU A 338 -16.43 -40.68 22.06
C LEU A 338 -17.85 -40.85 22.59
N TRP A 339 -18.65 -39.78 22.54
CA TRP A 339 -20.01 -39.79 23.10
C TRP A 339 -20.99 -40.67 22.32
N SER A 340 -20.73 -40.94 21.04
CA SER A 340 -21.51 -41.93 20.29
C SER A 340 -21.09 -43.37 20.57
N MET A 341 -19.87 -43.58 21.08
CA MET A 341 -19.37 -44.91 21.46
C MET A 341 -19.78 -45.28 22.88
N ILE A 342 -19.88 -44.33 23.81
CA ILE A 342 -20.27 -44.62 25.19
C ILE A 342 -21.67 -45.24 25.22
N GLY A 343 -21.81 -46.35 25.95
CA GLY A 343 -23.06 -47.09 26.11
C GLY A 343 -23.33 -48.12 25.01
N THR A 344 -22.48 -48.23 23.98
CA THR A 344 -22.58 -49.30 22.97
C THR A 344 -21.73 -50.51 23.36
N PRO A 345 -22.10 -51.74 22.97
CA PRO A 345 -21.28 -52.92 23.18
C PRO A 345 -20.06 -52.91 22.24
N ALA A 346 -18.88 -53.30 22.74
CA ALA A 346 -17.67 -53.46 21.95
C ALA A 346 -17.84 -54.56 20.88
N ALA A 347 -17.61 -54.22 19.61
CA ALA A 347 -17.78 -55.15 18.49
C ALA A 347 -16.81 -56.35 18.50
N ARG A 348 -15.69 -56.21 19.22
CA ARG A 348 -14.67 -57.24 19.44
C ARG A 348 -13.90 -56.92 20.72
N ALA A 349 -13.03 -57.82 21.14
CA ALA A 349 -12.06 -57.52 22.19
C ALA A 349 -10.99 -56.53 21.68
N TYR A 350 -10.55 -55.64 22.56
CA TYR A 350 -9.47 -54.67 22.31
C TYR A 350 -8.38 -54.78 23.38
N ALA A 351 -7.12 -54.71 22.97
CA ALA A 351 -5.98 -54.51 23.87
C ALA A 351 -5.85 -53.03 24.28
N ALA A 352 -5.15 -52.76 25.39
CA ALA A 352 -4.81 -51.38 25.74
C ALA A 352 -4.02 -50.70 24.61
N ASP A 353 -4.29 -49.43 24.36
CA ASP A 353 -3.76 -48.61 23.25
C ASP A 353 -4.18 -49.05 21.84
N GLU A 354 -5.01 -50.08 21.70
CA GLU A 354 -5.58 -50.48 20.42
C GLU A 354 -6.67 -49.49 19.98
N ALA A 355 -6.70 -49.15 18.69
CA ALA A 355 -7.67 -48.21 18.13
C ALA A 355 -9.10 -48.76 18.23
N ILE A 356 -10.02 -47.89 18.62
CA ILE A 356 -11.46 -48.19 18.59
C ILE A 356 -11.98 -48.02 17.16
N GLU A 357 -12.73 -49.02 16.70
CA GLU A 357 -13.38 -49.06 15.39
C GLU A 357 -14.91 -48.93 15.56
N SER A 358 -15.58 -48.45 14.51
CA SER A 358 -17.05 -48.31 14.46
C SER A 358 -17.73 -49.63 14.19
#